data_AF-A0A7R7DS13-F1
#
_entry.id   AF-A0A7R7DS13-F1
#
_cell.length_a   1.000
_cell.length_b   1.000
_cell.length_c   1.000
_cell.angle_alpha   90.00
_cell.angle_beta   90.00
_cell.angle_gamma   90.00
#
_symmetry.space_group_name_H-M   'P 1'
#
loop_
_entity.id
_entity.type
_entity.pdbx_description
1 polymer ?
#
loop_
_entity_poly.entity_id
_entity_poly.type
_entity_poly.pdbx_seq_one_letter_code
_entity_poly.pdbx_strand_id
1 'polypeptide(L)'
;MFRSGKARIAILAATAAGALALAGTAAPAYAGTGQGTTVTAGSGSHGGMSPNNSPVAPSVITQNEQAAFNYFVGKGLTAEQSAGIIGNLDQESGMDPTIWQYGGGPGRGIAQWSAGGRWDTDPGDNVAEFAAGGNVYDLTLQLNFIWFELTSFPGYGLGDLQAAGTIDDAVLAFQDKYEICGACNSTNRINFAHAAYDAYAG
;
A
#
# COMPACT_ATOMS: atom_id res chain seq x y z
N MET A 1 -4.16 -74.30 8.43
CA MET A 1 -3.97 -74.40 6.96
C MET A 1 -4.82 -73.30 6.32
N PHE A 2 -4.18 -72.20 5.86
CA PHE A 2 -4.70 -71.11 4.99
C PHE A 2 -5.97 -70.35 5.48
N ARG A 3 -6.18 -69.04 5.34
CA ARG A 3 -5.49 -67.92 4.70
C ARG A 3 -6.06 -66.62 5.28
N SER A 4 -5.23 -65.59 5.35
CA SER A 4 -5.56 -64.19 5.65
C SER A 4 -6.62 -63.61 4.70
N GLY A 5 -7.52 -62.76 5.22
CA GLY A 5 -8.47 -61.95 4.45
C GLY A 5 -8.88 -60.71 5.24
N LYS A 6 -8.08 -59.64 5.11
CA LYS A 6 -8.29 -58.32 5.72
C LYS A 6 -9.62 -57.70 5.24
N ALA A 7 -10.45 -57.26 6.18
CA ALA A 7 -11.60 -56.40 5.89
C ALA A 7 -11.11 -55.03 5.41
N ARG A 8 -11.76 -54.52 4.37
CA ARG A 8 -11.36 -53.36 3.59
C ARG A 8 -11.68 -52.06 4.31
N ILE A 9 -10.71 -51.16 4.24
CA ILE A 9 -10.77 -49.72 4.41
C ILE A 9 -11.90 -49.12 3.55
N ALA A 10 -12.70 -48.23 4.13
CA ALA A 10 -13.42 -47.19 3.41
C ALA A 10 -13.00 -45.83 4.00
N ILE A 11 -11.89 -45.31 3.48
CA ILE A 11 -11.54 -43.89 3.55
C ILE A 11 -12.54 -43.19 2.63
N LEU A 12 -13.39 -42.31 3.19
CA LEU A 12 -14.09 -41.32 2.37
C LEU A 12 -13.02 -40.33 1.87
N ALA A 13 -12.53 -40.59 0.66
CA ALA A 13 -11.84 -39.60 -0.15
C ALA A 13 -12.91 -38.69 -0.76
N ALA A 14 -13.05 -37.47 -0.24
CA ALA A 14 -13.66 -36.39 -1.00
C ALA A 14 -12.65 -36.00 -2.08
N THR A 15 -13.01 -36.29 -3.33
CA THR A 15 -12.29 -35.88 -4.54
C THR A 15 -12.98 -34.67 -5.17
N ALA A 16 -12.22 -34.00 -6.04
CA ALA A 16 -12.53 -32.82 -6.85
C ALA A 16 -12.33 -31.48 -6.10
N ALA A 17 -11.15 -30.84 -6.17
CA ALA A 17 -10.55 -30.22 -7.36
C ALA A 17 -11.50 -29.22 -8.04
N GLY A 18 -11.65 -28.05 -7.41
CA GLY A 18 -12.01 -26.81 -8.07
C GLY A 18 -10.80 -25.89 -8.01
N ALA A 19 -9.84 -26.09 -8.92
CA ALA A 19 -8.81 -25.10 -9.16
C ALA A 19 -9.52 -23.88 -9.77
N LEU A 20 -9.86 -22.90 -8.92
CA LEU A 20 -10.24 -21.59 -9.41
C LEU A 20 -8.95 -20.99 -9.98
N ALA A 21 -8.83 -21.03 -11.31
CA ALA A 21 -7.81 -20.29 -12.01
C ALA A 21 -7.99 -18.81 -11.64
N LEU A 22 -7.14 -18.30 -10.76
CA LEU A 22 -6.86 -16.88 -10.67
C LEU A 22 -6.20 -16.55 -12.00
N ALA A 23 -7.02 -16.16 -12.98
CA ALA A 23 -6.54 -15.41 -14.11
C ALA A 23 -5.87 -14.18 -13.51
N GLY A 24 -4.52 -14.18 -13.51
CA GLY A 24 -3.75 -13.00 -13.25
C GLY A 24 -4.17 -11.97 -14.27
N THR A 25 -5.06 -11.06 -13.87
CA THR A 25 -5.25 -9.84 -14.60
C THR A 25 -3.94 -9.09 -14.43
N ALA A 26 -3.08 -9.18 -15.43
CA ALA A 26 -1.98 -8.25 -15.59
C ALA A 26 -2.56 -6.86 -15.32
N ALA A 27 -2.01 -6.17 -14.32
CA ALA A 27 -2.36 -4.79 -14.04
C ALA A 27 -2.30 -4.04 -15.39
N PRO A 28 -3.33 -3.26 -15.76
CA PRO A 28 -3.29 -2.53 -17.00
C PRO A 28 -2.04 -1.66 -16.95
N ALA A 29 -1.22 -1.71 -18.00
CA ALA A 29 -0.14 -0.76 -18.18
C ALA A 29 -0.74 0.64 -17.99
N TYR A 30 -0.32 1.35 -16.94
CA TYR A 30 -0.74 2.73 -16.69
C TYR A 30 -0.06 3.61 -17.75
N ALA A 31 -0.62 3.59 -18.95
CA ALA A 31 -0.30 4.52 -20.01
C ALA A 31 -0.92 5.86 -19.63
N GLY A 32 -0.13 6.71 -18.96
CA GLY A 32 -0.52 8.08 -18.63
C GLY A 32 -0.99 8.82 -19.88
N THR A 33 -2.29 9.08 -19.97
CA THR A 33 -2.87 10.01 -20.93
C THR A 33 -3.47 11.16 -20.13
N GLY A 34 -2.85 12.34 -20.25
CA GLY A 34 -3.29 13.53 -19.54
C GLY A 34 -4.59 14.09 -20.09
N GLN A 35 -5.38 14.69 -19.20
CA GLN A 35 -6.27 15.80 -19.54
C GLN A 35 -6.10 16.94 -18.54
N GLY A 36 -5.96 18.14 -19.09
CA GLY A 36 -5.52 19.32 -18.38
C GLY A 36 -6.62 20.05 -17.62
N THR A 37 -6.22 20.52 -16.46
CA THR A 37 -6.71 21.77 -15.87
C THR A 37 -5.49 22.67 -15.71
N THR A 38 -5.51 23.80 -16.40
CA THR A 38 -4.47 24.82 -16.37
C THR A 38 -4.34 25.39 -14.96
N VAL A 39 -3.27 25.01 -14.25
CA VAL A 39 -2.68 25.81 -13.18
C VAL A 39 -1.19 25.96 -13.50
N THR A 40 -0.81 27.20 -13.75
CA THR A 40 0.52 27.66 -14.14
C THR A 40 1.57 27.22 -13.12
N ALA A 41 2.37 26.21 -13.45
CA ALA A 41 3.61 25.88 -12.75
C ALA A 41 4.80 26.07 -13.71
N GLY A 42 5.77 26.85 -13.27
CA GLY A 42 6.95 27.25 -14.04
C GLY A 42 7.80 26.07 -14.51
N SER A 43 8.40 26.25 -15.68
CA SER A 43 9.25 25.29 -16.38
C SER A 43 10.46 24.80 -15.59
N GLY A 44 10.80 23.51 -15.73
CA GLY A 44 12.06 22.94 -15.26
C GLY A 44 12.28 21.47 -15.63
N SER A 45 12.78 21.24 -16.85
CA SER A 45 13.58 20.12 -17.39
C SER A 45 13.50 18.69 -16.80
N HIS A 46 13.20 17.74 -17.70
CA HIS A 46 13.39 16.30 -17.52
C HIS A 46 14.88 15.96 -17.50
N GLY A 47 15.34 15.28 -16.45
CA GLY A 47 16.70 14.75 -16.36
C GLY A 47 16.80 13.83 -15.14
N GLY A 48 17.12 12.56 -15.36
CA GLY A 48 17.34 11.60 -14.29
C GLY A 48 18.41 12.12 -13.33
N MET A 49 18.03 12.38 -12.10
CA MET A 49 18.89 12.63 -10.95
C MET A 49 18.03 12.53 -9.69
N SER A 50 18.51 11.73 -8.75
CA SER A 50 18.03 11.53 -7.36
C SER A 50 17.25 12.73 -6.77
N PRO A 51 16.06 12.55 -6.16
CA PRO A 51 15.47 13.61 -5.37
C PRO A 51 16.11 13.60 -3.98
N ASN A 52 17.03 14.53 -3.84
CA ASN A 52 17.46 15.23 -2.63
C ASN A 52 16.67 14.91 -1.36
N ASN A 53 17.41 14.61 -0.28
CA ASN A 53 16.97 14.50 1.12
C ASN A 53 16.46 15.84 1.72
N SER A 54 15.94 16.74 0.88
CA SER A 54 15.41 18.05 1.27
C SER A 54 13.94 17.90 1.65
N PRO A 55 13.50 18.45 2.80
CA PRO A 55 12.12 18.36 3.20
C PRO A 55 11.18 18.91 2.12
N VAL A 56 10.17 18.13 1.73
CA VAL A 56 9.06 18.64 0.92
C VAL A 56 8.32 19.72 1.71
N ALA A 57 7.87 20.76 1.02
CA ALA A 57 7.20 21.90 1.67
C ALA A 57 5.90 21.45 2.37
N PRO A 58 5.57 21.99 3.55
CA PRO A 58 4.38 21.57 4.31
C PRO A 58 3.06 21.63 3.53
N SER A 59 2.90 22.62 2.64
CA SER A 59 1.68 22.75 1.82
C SER A 59 1.54 21.66 0.75
N VAL A 60 2.64 21.05 0.32
CA VAL A 60 2.62 19.91 -0.60
C VAL A 60 2.25 18.65 0.17
N ILE A 61 2.76 18.48 1.40
CA ILE A 61 2.39 17.37 2.28
C ILE A 61 0.87 17.36 2.54
N THR A 62 0.28 18.50 2.91
CA THR A 62 -1.18 18.58 3.11
C THR A 62 -1.97 18.25 1.84
N GLN A 63 -1.45 18.60 0.66
CA GLN A 63 -2.10 18.23 -0.62
C GLN A 63 -2.00 16.73 -0.90
N ASN A 64 -0.85 16.13 -0.60
CA ASN A 64 -0.64 14.69 -0.76
C ASN A 64 -1.52 13.89 0.20
N GLU A 65 -1.61 14.30 1.47
CA GLU A 65 -2.47 13.68 2.48
C GLU A 65 -3.93 13.69 2.01
N GLN A 66 -4.44 14.85 1.58
CA GLN A 66 -5.80 14.97 1.07
C GLN A 66 -6.03 14.11 -0.17
N ALA A 67 -5.07 14.09 -1.11
CA ALA A 67 -5.16 13.26 -2.31
C ALA A 67 -5.19 11.76 -1.98
N ALA A 68 -4.34 11.32 -1.04
CA ALA A 68 -4.30 9.95 -0.57
C ALA A 68 -5.58 9.56 0.18
N PHE A 69 -6.10 10.42 1.05
CA PHE A 69 -7.35 10.19 1.78
C PHE A 69 -8.50 9.98 0.79
N ASN A 70 -8.68 10.92 -0.14
CA ASN A 70 -9.72 10.86 -1.16
C ASN A 70 -9.57 9.65 -2.09
N TYR A 71 -8.33 9.24 -2.38
CA TYR A 71 -8.06 8.05 -3.17
C TYR A 71 -8.62 6.80 -2.49
N PHE A 72 -8.35 6.58 -1.20
CA PHE A 72 -8.82 5.40 -0.47
C PHE A 72 -10.32 5.40 -0.22
N VAL A 73 -10.91 6.56 0.06
CA VAL A 73 -12.38 6.72 0.06
C VAL A 73 -12.96 6.37 -1.31
N GLY A 74 -12.32 6.84 -2.39
CA GLY A 74 -12.70 6.52 -3.77
C GLY A 74 -12.57 5.04 -4.14
N LYS A 75 -11.76 4.26 -3.41
CA LYS A 75 -11.69 2.79 -3.52
C LYS A 75 -12.79 2.06 -2.75
N GLY A 76 -13.60 2.80 -1.97
CA GLY A 76 -14.74 2.27 -1.22
C GLY A 76 -14.46 1.99 0.26
N LEU A 77 -13.32 2.45 0.79
CA LEU A 77 -13.08 2.43 2.24
C LEU A 77 -13.87 3.55 2.93
N THR A 78 -14.21 3.37 4.20
CA THR A 78 -14.83 4.45 4.99
C THR A 78 -13.82 5.57 5.28
N ALA A 79 -14.31 6.71 5.77
CA ALA A 79 -13.46 7.80 6.20
C ALA A 79 -12.51 7.38 7.33
N GLU A 80 -12.99 6.57 8.29
CA GLU A 80 -12.19 6.05 9.41
C GLU A 80 -11.08 5.11 8.92
N GLN A 81 -11.42 4.23 7.98
CA GLN A 81 -10.47 3.27 7.39
C GLN A 81 -9.40 4.01 6.57
N SER A 82 -9.83 4.99 5.79
CA SER A 82 -8.92 5.82 4.99
C SER A 82 -7.99 6.63 5.89
N ALA A 83 -8.53 7.27 6.95
CA ALA A 83 -7.74 7.96 7.97
C ALA A 83 -6.70 7.05 8.62
N GLY A 84 -7.07 5.80 8.92
CA GLY A 84 -6.15 4.82 9.49
C GLY A 84 -4.95 4.50 8.60
N ILE A 85 -5.15 4.46 7.27
CA ILE A 85 -4.04 4.34 6.31
C ILE A 85 -3.19 5.62 6.33
N ILE A 86 -3.81 6.80 6.24
CA ILE A 86 -3.09 8.08 6.19
C ILE A 86 -2.21 8.27 7.42
N GLY A 87 -2.71 7.99 8.63
CA GLY A 87 -1.91 8.14 9.85
C GLY A 87 -0.69 7.22 9.90
N ASN A 88 -0.75 6.04 9.25
CA ASN A 88 0.42 5.18 9.09
C ASN A 88 1.43 5.77 8.10
N LEU A 89 0.98 6.19 6.91
CA LEU A 89 1.84 6.76 5.88
C LEU A 89 2.49 8.08 6.32
N ASP A 90 1.80 8.89 7.13
CA ASP A 90 2.37 10.09 7.75
C ASP A 90 3.48 9.76 8.74
N GLN A 91 3.31 8.70 9.54
CA GLN A 91 4.38 8.25 10.42
C GLN A 91 5.59 7.73 9.63
N GLU A 92 5.38 7.08 8.50
CA GLU A 92 6.47 6.53 7.67
C GLU A 92 7.25 7.63 6.93
N SER A 93 6.54 8.60 6.36
CA SER A 93 7.12 9.50 5.36
C SER A 93 6.69 10.96 5.48
N GLY A 94 5.71 11.27 6.32
CA GLY A 94 4.99 12.55 6.25
C GLY A 94 4.35 12.75 4.87
N MET A 95 3.85 11.67 4.25
CA MET A 95 3.26 11.66 2.91
C MET A 95 4.17 12.21 1.79
N ASP A 96 5.49 12.04 1.92
CA ASP A 96 6.46 12.39 0.87
C ASP A 96 6.80 11.16 0.02
N PRO A 97 6.34 11.08 -1.24
CA PRO A 97 6.62 9.93 -2.11
C PRO A 97 8.08 9.87 -2.58
N THR A 98 8.85 10.95 -2.39
CA THR A 98 10.25 11.04 -2.80
C THR A 98 11.22 10.67 -1.68
N ILE A 99 10.71 10.50 -0.45
CA ILE A 99 11.57 10.37 0.73
C ILE A 99 12.42 9.10 0.67
N TRP A 100 13.68 9.27 1.07
CA TRP A 100 14.61 8.20 1.34
C TRP A 100 14.91 8.20 2.83
N GLN A 101 14.96 7.02 3.43
CA GLN A 101 15.21 6.88 4.85
C GLN A 101 16.48 7.63 5.28
N TYR A 102 16.32 8.48 6.30
CA TYR A 102 17.45 9.24 6.84
C TYR A 102 18.57 8.32 7.33
N GLY A 103 19.82 8.72 7.09
CA GLY A 103 20.99 7.90 7.41
C GLY A 103 21.31 6.81 6.38
N GLY A 104 20.62 6.79 5.23
CA GLY A 104 20.92 5.89 4.12
C GLY A 104 20.36 4.48 4.28
N GLY A 105 19.37 4.31 5.16
CA GLY A 105 18.65 3.05 5.32
C GLY A 105 17.83 2.67 4.08
N PRO A 106 17.27 1.45 4.04
CA PRO A 106 16.62 0.91 2.85
C PRO A 106 15.26 1.55 2.52
N GLY A 107 14.59 2.25 3.44
CA GLY A 107 13.22 2.74 3.24
C GLY A 107 13.07 3.78 2.12
N ARG A 108 12.02 3.63 1.30
CA ARG A 108 11.68 4.48 0.14
C ARG A 108 10.18 4.77 0.07
N GLY A 109 9.84 6.00 -0.32
CA GLY A 109 8.45 6.40 -0.62
C GLY A 109 7.52 6.44 0.60
N ILE A 110 6.21 6.55 0.32
CA ILE A 110 5.20 6.88 1.34
C ILE A 110 5.03 5.80 2.42
N ALA A 111 5.26 4.53 2.09
CA ALA A 111 5.20 3.41 3.02
C ALA A 111 6.58 2.86 3.40
N GLN A 112 7.65 3.62 3.12
CA GLN A 112 9.03 3.24 3.45
C GLN A 112 9.42 1.81 3.00
N TRP A 113 8.98 1.39 1.81
CA TRP A 113 9.36 0.09 1.24
C TRP A 113 10.88 -0.06 1.19
N SER A 114 11.38 -1.24 1.56
CA SER A 114 12.82 -1.49 1.61
C SER A 114 13.40 -1.70 0.21
N ALA A 115 14.44 -0.94 -0.13
CA ALA A 115 15.39 -1.27 -1.20
C ALA A 115 16.04 -2.63 -0.91
N GLY A 116 16.09 -3.51 -1.91
CA GLY A 116 16.42 -4.92 -1.72
C GLY A 116 15.22 -5.81 -1.34
N GLY A 117 13.99 -5.26 -1.37
CA GLY A 117 12.73 -5.97 -1.09
C GLY A 117 11.57 -5.36 -1.89
N ARG A 118 10.46 -5.01 -1.23
CA ARG A 118 9.24 -4.42 -1.83
C ARG A 118 9.45 -3.13 -2.62
N TRP A 119 10.60 -2.47 -2.53
CA TRP A 119 10.89 -1.35 -3.43
C TRP A 119 11.28 -1.82 -4.85
N ASP A 120 12.14 -2.84 -4.98
CA ASP A 120 12.81 -3.14 -6.26
C ASP A 120 13.22 -4.61 -6.50
N THR A 121 12.99 -5.53 -5.57
CA THR A 121 13.58 -6.88 -5.61
C THR A 121 12.56 -8.01 -5.47
N ASP A 122 11.51 -7.86 -4.65
CA ASP A 122 10.57 -8.95 -4.34
C ASP A 122 9.68 -9.31 -5.56
N PRO A 123 9.84 -10.49 -6.19
CA PRO A 123 9.20 -10.77 -7.48
C PRO A 123 7.67 -10.77 -7.40
N GLY A 124 7.03 -9.97 -8.26
CA GLY A 124 5.57 -9.83 -8.29
C GLY A 124 4.99 -8.98 -7.16
N ASP A 125 5.82 -8.43 -6.27
CA ASP A 125 5.44 -7.63 -5.12
C ASP A 125 6.46 -6.52 -4.84
N ASN A 126 6.76 -5.72 -5.86
CA ASN A 126 7.62 -4.56 -5.69
C ASN A 126 7.21 -3.34 -6.54
N VAL A 127 7.51 -2.15 -6.03
CA VAL A 127 7.13 -0.85 -6.64
C VAL A 127 7.74 -0.71 -8.04
N ALA A 128 9.01 -1.06 -8.22
CA ALA A 128 9.72 -0.89 -9.50
C ALA A 128 9.12 -1.75 -10.62
N GLU A 129 8.78 -3.01 -10.32
CA GLU A 129 8.09 -3.92 -11.24
C GLU A 129 6.68 -3.43 -11.53
N PHE A 130 5.91 -3.07 -10.50
CA PHE A 130 4.56 -2.52 -10.67
C PHE A 130 4.54 -1.27 -11.54
N ALA A 131 5.56 -0.41 -11.41
CA ALA A 131 5.70 0.79 -12.20
C ALA A 131 5.93 0.53 -13.69
N ALA A 132 6.43 -0.66 -14.07
CA ALA A 132 6.73 -1.03 -15.45
C ALA A 132 7.56 0.04 -16.21
N GLY A 133 8.54 0.65 -15.53
CA GLY A 133 9.37 1.74 -16.07
C GLY A 133 8.81 3.15 -15.88
N GLY A 134 7.66 3.29 -15.22
CA GLY A 134 7.09 4.56 -14.78
C GLY A 134 7.86 5.23 -13.63
N ASN A 135 7.38 6.41 -13.20
CA ASN A 135 8.00 7.16 -12.12
C ASN A 135 7.62 6.59 -10.74
N VAL A 136 8.51 5.80 -10.14
CA VAL A 136 8.32 5.21 -8.81
C VAL A 136 8.15 6.23 -7.68
N TYR A 137 8.50 7.50 -7.90
CA TYR A 137 8.34 8.59 -6.92
C TYR A 137 7.05 9.40 -7.10
N ASP A 138 6.16 8.97 -8.00
CA ASP A 138 4.84 9.56 -8.16
C ASP A 138 3.88 9.07 -7.07
N LEU A 139 3.19 10.00 -6.40
CA LEU A 139 2.23 9.67 -5.34
C LEU A 139 1.12 8.74 -5.85
N THR A 140 0.56 9.02 -7.02
CA THR A 140 -0.55 8.23 -7.56
C THR A 140 -0.10 6.80 -7.86
N LEU A 141 1.12 6.63 -8.40
CA LEU A 141 1.71 5.31 -8.60
C LEU A 141 1.86 4.54 -7.29
N GLN A 142 2.40 5.19 -6.25
CA GLN A 142 2.60 4.56 -4.95
C GLN A 142 1.27 4.18 -4.27
N LEU A 143 0.25 5.04 -4.35
CA LEU A 143 -1.11 4.72 -3.87
C LEU A 143 -1.77 3.57 -4.65
N ASN A 144 -1.53 3.50 -5.97
CA ASN A 144 -1.97 2.37 -6.78
C ASN A 144 -1.26 1.07 -6.39
N PHE A 145 0.03 1.13 -6.04
CA PHE A 145 0.77 -0.03 -5.57
C PHE A 145 0.26 -0.52 -4.20
N ILE A 146 0.04 0.38 -3.23
CA ILE A 146 -0.60 0.02 -1.93
C ILE A 146 -1.93 -0.70 -2.17
N TRP A 147 -2.77 -0.15 -3.06
CA TRP A 147 -4.06 -0.77 -3.36
C TRP A 147 -3.93 -2.13 -4.06
N PHE A 148 -3.00 -2.27 -4.99
CA PHE A 148 -2.68 -3.55 -5.62
C PHE A 148 -2.27 -4.59 -4.57
N GLU A 149 -1.39 -4.23 -3.65
CA GLU A 149 -0.94 -5.13 -2.59
C GLU A 149 -2.07 -5.55 -1.67
N LEU A 150 -2.86 -4.59 -1.16
CA LEU A 150 -4.02 -4.85 -0.30
C LEU A 150 -5.03 -5.80 -0.95
N THR A 151 -5.24 -5.68 -2.27
CA THR A 151 -6.24 -6.49 -2.98
C THR A 151 -5.71 -7.81 -3.50
N SER A 152 -4.40 -7.94 -3.73
CA SER A 152 -3.77 -9.13 -4.30
C SER A 152 -3.26 -10.10 -3.25
N PHE A 153 -2.86 -9.58 -2.08
CA PHE A 153 -2.28 -10.37 -1.01
C PHE A 153 -3.10 -10.24 0.28
N PRO A 154 -3.91 -11.25 0.63
CA PRO A 154 -4.72 -11.22 1.85
C PRO A 154 -3.90 -11.00 3.14
N GLY A 155 -2.62 -11.38 3.11
CA GLY A 155 -1.69 -11.17 4.23
C GLY A 155 -1.46 -9.69 4.58
N TYR A 156 -1.67 -8.77 3.63
CA TYR A 156 -1.53 -7.33 3.84
C TYR A 156 -2.78 -6.67 4.46
N GLY A 157 -3.79 -7.45 4.83
CA GLY A 157 -4.77 -7.02 5.83
C GLY A 157 -5.91 -6.15 5.33
N LEU A 158 -6.24 -6.14 4.03
CA LEU A 158 -7.42 -5.40 3.55
C LEU A 158 -8.71 -5.85 4.25
N GLY A 159 -8.86 -7.15 4.53
CA GLY A 159 -10.02 -7.66 5.27
C GLY A 159 -10.08 -7.16 6.72
N ASP A 160 -8.94 -7.10 7.41
CA ASP A 160 -8.85 -6.55 8.76
C ASP A 160 -9.18 -5.05 8.77
N LEU A 161 -8.63 -4.31 7.79
CA LEU A 161 -8.88 -2.89 7.60
C LEU A 161 -10.36 -2.61 7.30
N GLN A 162 -11.01 -3.41 6.44
CA GLN A 162 -12.43 -3.27 6.13
C GLN A 162 -13.34 -3.66 7.31
N ALA A 163 -12.86 -4.50 8.23
CA ALA A 163 -13.58 -4.86 9.45
C ALA A 163 -13.41 -3.82 10.57
N ALA A 164 -12.41 -2.93 10.47
CA ALA A 164 -12.20 -1.87 11.44
C ALA A 164 -13.38 -0.89 11.46
N GLY A 165 -13.95 -0.70 12.66
CA GLY A 165 -15.07 0.21 12.90
C GLY A 165 -14.68 1.56 13.50
N THR A 166 -13.40 1.72 13.87
CA THR A 166 -12.86 2.95 14.45
C THR A 166 -11.56 3.34 13.76
N ILE A 167 -11.17 4.61 13.87
CA ILE A 167 -9.89 5.12 13.35
C ILE A 167 -8.72 4.34 13.96
N ASP A 168 -8.73 4.12 15.28
CA ASP A 168 -7.69 3.40 16.00
C ASP A 168 -7.56 1.95 15.50
N ASP A 169 -8.67 1.23 15.33
CA ASP A 169 -8.66 -0.14 14.80
C ASP A 169 -8.10 -0.18 13.37
N ALA A 170 -8.44 0.82 12.54
CA ALA A 170 -7.94 0.91 11.18
C ALA A 170 -6.43 1.19 11.14
N VAL A 171 -5.94 2.04 12.04
CA VAL A 171 -4.50 2.29 12.22
C VAL A 171 -3.80 0.99 12.57
N LEU A 172 -4.29 0.25 13.56
CA LEU A 172 -3.66 -1.00 14.01
C LEU A 172 -3.73 -2.10 12.94
N ALA A 173 -4.84 -2.21 12.22
CA ALA A 173 -4.97 -3.16 11.12
C ALA A 173 -3.92 -2.92 10.03
N PHE A 174 -3.76 -1.68 9.57
CA PHE A 174 -2.76 -1.35 8.56
C PHE A 174 -1.32 -1.46 9.11
N GLN A 175 -1.09 -0.97 10.33
CA GLN A 175 0.21 -1.03 11.00
C GLN A 175 0.72 -2.48 11.13
N ASP A 176 -0.12 -3.38 11.64
CA ASP A 176 0.30 -4.73 12.00
C ASP A 176 0.36 -5.67 10.78
N LYS A 177 -0.40 -5.38 9.73
CA LYS A 177 -0.51 -6.24 8.54
C LYS A 177 0.26 -5.73 7.33
N TYR A 178 0.24 -4.42 7.09
CA TYR A 178 0.83 -3.82 5.89
C TYR A 178 2.24 -3.27 6.16
N GLU A 179 2.41 -2.48 7.22
CA GLU A 179 3.71 -1.91 7.59
C GLU A 179 4.62 -2.95 8.28
N ILE A 180 4.03 -3.80 9.14
CA ILE A 180 4.74 -4.82 9.91
C ILE A 180 5.94 -4.20 10.67
N CYS A 181 5.71 -3.02 11.26
CA CYS A 181 6.77 -2.33 11.98
C CYS A 181 7.21 -3.13 13.21
N GLY A 182 8.53 -3.28 13.42
CA GLY A 182 9.05 -4.07 14.54
C GLY A 182 8.74 -3.45 15.91
N ALA A 183 8.92 -2.13 16.04
CA ALA A 183 8.57 -1.35 17.23
C ALA A 183 7.79 -0.12 16.80
N CYS A 184 6.47 -0.27 16.68
CA CYS A 184 5.59 0.77 16.16
C CYS A 184 5.34 1.88 17.18
N ASN A 185 5.35 3.13 16.72
CA ASN A 185 4.81 4.26 17.47
C ASN A 185 3.32 4.44 17.18
N SER A 186 2.50 3.53 17.71
CA SER A 186 1.05 3.51 17.45
C SER A 186 0.36 4.80 17.89
N THR A 187 0.79 5.41 19.00
CA THR A 187 0.21 6.66 19.48
C THR A 187 0.35 7.79 18.45
N ASN A 188 1.52 7.94 17.83
CA ASN A 188 1.68 8.98 16.80
C ASN A 188 0.86 8.67 15.54
N ARG A 189 0.83 7.41 15.09
CA ARG A 189 0.01 7.00 13.94
C ARG A 189 -1.47 7.30 14.17
N ILE A 190 -1.98 6.99 15.36
CA ILE A 190 -3.36 7.29 15.78
C ILE A 190 -3.59 8.81 15.76
N ASN A 191 -2.68 9.60 16.35
CA ASN A 191 -2.81 11.07 16.33
C ASN A 191 -2.85 11.65 14.91
N PHE A 192 -2.00 11.15 14.00
CA PHE A 192 -2.05 11.55 12.59
C PHE A 192 -3.35 11.12 11.90
N ALA A 193 -3.83 9.92 12.17
CA ALA A 193 -5.09 9.44 11.61
C ALA A 193 -6.29 10.29 12.05
N HIS A 194 -6.39 10.65 13.33
CA HIS A 194 -7.43 11.57 13.81
C HIS A 194 -7.31 12.95 13.16
N ALA A 195 -6.10 13.49 13.02
CA ALA A 195 -5.88 14.76 12.34
C ALA A 195 -6.31 14.72 10.86
N ALA A 196 -6.02 13.63 10.15
CA ALA A 196 -6.44 13.44 8.76
C ALA A 196 -7.97 13.30 8.65
N TYR A 197 -8.60 12.56 9.55
CA TYR A 197 -10.06 12.44 9.60
C TYR A 197 -10.73 13.80 9.79
N ASP A 198 -10.29 14.56 10.80
CA ASP A 198 -10.81 15.89 11.12
C ASP A 198 -10.65 16.88 9.96
N ALA A 199 -9.56 16.73 9.17
CA ALA A 199 -9.27 17.60 8.04
C ALA A 199 -10.08 17.26 6.77
N TYR A 200 -10.36 15.97 6.52
CA TYR A 200 -10.74 15.51 5.17
C TYR A 200 -12.04 14.69 5.09
N ALA A 201 -12.65 14.25 6.19
CA ALA A 201 -13.84 13.38 6.17
C ALA A 201 -15.18 14.08 5.84
N GLY A 202 -15.15 15.39 5.52
CA GLY A 202 -16.33 16.25 5.32
C GLY A 202 -17.10 16.06 4.02
#